data_AF-A0A346Y3M0-F1
#
_entry.id   AF-A0A346Y3M0-F1
#
_cell.length_a   1.000
_cell.length_b   1.000
_cell.length_c   1.000
_cell.angle_alpha   90.00
_cell.angle_beta   90.00
_cell.angle_gamma   90.00
#
_symmetry.space_group_name_H-M   'P 1'
#
loop_
_entity.id
_entity.type
_entity.pdbx_description
1 polymer ?
#
loop_
_entity_poly.entity_id
_entity_poly.type
_entity_poly.pdbx_seq_one_letter_code
_entity_poly.pdbx_strand_id
1 'polypeptide(L)'
;MLQFAAARPGADGTLGVTRQNVYTAPMSHDPLRYQSGFGNEFESEAVPGALPRGRNNPQTPPLGLYTEQLSGTAFTVPNDRNRRTWMYRIRPSVRHAWRFSPGPDHLIRSAPCREQDPPIGQLRWNPPPWPDEPTTFLTGLRTVATNGDAHLQTGMAAHVYMATQSMEEQYFYCADGELLVVPQEGRLRFRTECGVLEIGVGEIAVMPRGMVFAVDLLDERARGYVCENYGTLLELPERGPIGANGLANPRDFLSPVAAYEDTDTQGELYVKFDGKLFVVETDHSPLDVVAWHGNHVPYSYDLRKFNTMGSISYDHPDPSIFTVLTSPSPDAGVANIDFVIFGDRWLVADDTFRPPWYHKNIMSEFMGILYGVYDAKEEGFSPGGMSLHNMYFPHGPDHDAWLKATQHDLTPQKLTDTMSFMFESRYPLVPTGWAGEIPALQDDYPSVWHSLERHFDPPTG
;
A
#
# COMPACT_ATOMS: atom_id res chain seq x y z
N MET A 1 -2.76 69.83 -16.50
CA MET A 1 -1.56 69.80 -17.35
C MET A 1 -1.45 68.38 -17.88
N LEU A 2 -1.76 68.13 -19.16
CA LEU A 2 -0.78 68.16 -20.26
C LEU A 2 0.28 67.05 -20.00
N GLN A 3 0.47 65.98 -20.77
CA GLN A 3 0.29 65.76 -22.22
C GLN A 3 0.54 64.28 -22.62
N PHE A 4 -0.10 63.89 -23.74
CA PHE A 4 0.34 63.06 -24.90
C PHE A 4 1.06 61.70 -24.68
N ALA A 5 0.53 60.56 -25.15
CA ALA A 5 0.27 60.05 -26.52
C ALA A 5 1.40 59.11 -27.02
N ALA A 6 1.08 57.86 -27.35
CA ALA A 6 0.96 57.26 -28.71
C ALA A 6 2.32 57.15 -29.44
N ALA A 7 2.72 56.10 -30.15
CA ALA A 7 2.01 55.05 -30.89
C ALA A 7 2.95 53.86 -31.22
N ARG A 8 2.35 52.74 -31.67
CA ARG A 8 2.96 51.57 -32.37
C ARG A 8 3.43 51.96 -33.80
N PRO A 9 3.85 51.06 -34.76
CA PRO A 9 4.21 49.61 -34.76
C PRO A 9 5.44 49.23 -35.65
N GLY A 10 5.78 47.91 -35.70
CA GLY A 10 6.41 47.19 -36.82
C GLY A 10 7.91 46.86 -36.66
N ALA A 11 8.48 45.75 -37.14
CA ALA A 11 7.99 44.51 -37.73
C ALA A 11 9.13 43.46 -37.72
N ASP A 12 8.74 42.20 -37.70
CA ASP A 12 9.41 40.98 -38.19
C ASP A 12 10.65 40.35 -37.50
N GLY A 13 10.61 39.02 -37.36
CA GLY A 13 11.72 38.18 -36.87
C GLY A 13 11.29 36.87 -36.21
N THR A 14 10.95 35.86 -37.00
CA THR A 14 10.76 34.44 -36.61
C THR A 14 11.99 33.80 -35.94
N LEU A 15 11.75 32.93 -34.95
CA LEU A 15 12.48 31.69 -34.54
C LEU A 15 11.78 31.21 -33.25
N GLY A 16 10.96 30.16 -33.22
CA GLY A 16 11.38 28.75 -33.19
C GLY A 16 11.45 28.26 -31.73
N VAL A 17 11.00 27.02 -31.44
CA VAL A 17 10.97 26.31 -30.11
C VAL A 17 9.64 26.53 -29.35
N THR A 18 8.83 25.54 -28.94
CA THR A 18 8.97 24.08 -28.85
C THR A 18 7.60 23.41 -29.00
N ARG A 19 7.63 22.13 -29.41
CA ARG A 19 6.51 21.24 -29.64
C ARG A 19 5.52 21.19 -28.48
N GLN A 20 4.25 21.39 -28.80
CA GLN A 20 3.14 20.92 -27.99
C GLN A 20 3.19 19.38 -27.96
N ASN A 21 3.31 18.80 -26.76
CA ASN A 21 3.01 17.38 -26.56
C ASN A 21 1.51 17.22 -26.83
N VAL A 22 1.20 16.61 -27.97
CA VAL A 22 -0.16 16.23 -28.33
C VAL A 22 -0.46 14.97 -27.55
N TYR A 23 -1.25 15.11 -26.48
CA TYR A 23 -2.02 14.03 -25.90
C TYR A 23 -2.93 13.45 -27.00
N THR A 24 -2.59 12.30 -27.59
CA THR A 24 -3.52 11.54 -28.45
C THR A 24 -4.33 10.55 -27.63
N ALA A 25 -5.07 11.08 -26.67
CA ALA A 25 -6.39 10.64 -26.26
C ALA A 25 -7.05 11.88 -25.62
N PRO A 26 -8.35 12.16 -25.84
CA PRO A 26 -8.98 13.27 -25.15
C PRO A 26 -8.78 13.05 -23.64
N MET A 27 -8.42 14.10 -22.91
CA MET A 27 -8.73 14.16 -21.48
C MET A 27 -10.25 14.07 -21.35
N SER A 28 -10.79 12.87 -21.42
CA SER A 28 -12.20 12.65 -21.17
C SER A 28 -12.40 12.88 -19.69
N HIS A 29 -13.27 13.82 -19.36
CA HIS A 29 -14.02 13.87 -18.10
C HIS A 29 -14.84 12.59 -17.81
N ASP A 30 -14.56 11.48 -18.48
CA ASP A 30 -15.20 10.19 -18.22
C ASP A 30 -14.56 9.58 -16.97
N PRO A 31 -15.39 9.12 -16.02
CA PRO A 31 -14.88 8.45 -14.83
C PRO A 31 -14.11 7.19 -15.22
N LEU A 32 -13.00 6.94 -14.52
CA LEU A 32 -12.24 5.69 -14.64
C LEU A 32 -13.18 4.48 -14.46
N ARG A 33 -12.96 3.45 -15.28
CA ARG A 33 -13.74 2.22 -15.23
C ARG A 33 -12.90 1.11 -14.63
N TYR A 34 -13.56 0.24 -13.88
CA TYR A 34 -12.95 -0.88 -13.19
C TYR A 34 -13.72 -2.17 -13.44
N GLN A 35 -13.02 -3.29 -13.31
CA GLN A 35 -13.58 -4.63 -13.24
C GLN A 35 -13.57 -5.09 -11.79
N SER A 36 -14.70 -5.61 -11.30
CA SER A 36 -14.85 -6.06 -9.92
C SER A 36 -14.60 -7.55 -9.76
N GLY A 37 -13.96 -7.95 -8.65
CA GLY A 37 -13.87 -9.35 -8.21
C GLY A 37 -12.44 -9.80 -7.91
N PHE A 38 -12.13 -9.93 -6.62
CA PHE A 38 -10.84 -10.41 -6.15
C PHE A 38 -10.48 -11.78 -6.77
N GLY A 39 -9.33 -11.84 -7.44
CA GLY A 39 -8.78 -13.08 -7.98
C GLY A 39 -9.46 -13.63 -9.25
N ASN A 40 -10.38 -12.87 -9.88
CA ASN A 40 -10.97 -13.24 -11.17
C ASN A 40 -9.92 -13.43 -12.27
N GLU A 41 -10.27 -14.21 -13.29
CA GLU A 41 -9.62 -14.17 -14.60
C GLU A 41 -10.30 -13.07 -15.43
N PHE A 42 -9.65 -11.91 -15.53
CA PHE A 42 -10.16 -10.75 -16.25
C PHE A 42 -9.72 -10.75 -17.72
N GLU A 43 -10.48 -10.06 -18.57
CA GLU A 43 -10.13 -9.76 -19.96
C GLU A 43 -10.37 -8.27 -20.21
N SER A 44 -9.37 -7.56 -20.72
CA SER A 44 -9.49 -6.14 -21.01
C SER A 44 -8.76 -5.75 -22.29
N GLU A 45 -9.39 -4.94 -23.13
CA GLU A 45 -8.79 -4.38 -24.34
C GLU A 45 -9.14 -2.89 -24.47
N ALA A 46 -8.11 -2.04 -24.61
CA ALA A 46 -8.28 -0.61 -24.86
C ALA A 46 -8.68 -0.35 -26.32
N VAL A 47 -8.25 -1.23 -27.24
CA VAL A 47 -8.59 -1.20 -28.66
C VAL A 47 -9.36 -2.48 -29.01
N PRO A 48 -10.60 -2.39 -29.54
CA PRO A 48 -11.40 -3.56 -29.86
C PRO A 48 -10.67 -4.55 -30.79
N GLY A 49 -10.69 -5.83 -30.42
CA GLY A 49 -10.03 -6.89 -31.17
C GLY A 49 -8.53 -7.02 -30.92
N ALA A 50 -7.98 -6.34 -29.91
CA ALA A 50 -6.58 -6.51 -29.49
C ALA A 50 -6.34 -7.87 -28.80
N LEU A 51 -7.33 -8.43 -28.10
CA LEU A 51 -7.22 -9.77 -27.51
C LEU A 51 -7.35 -10.86 -28.58
N PRO A 52 -6.38 -11.79 -28.71
CA PRO A 52 -6.53 -12.96 -29.56
C PRO A 52 -7.65 -13.87 -29.05
N ARG A 53 -8.40 -14.47 -29.96
CA ARG A 53 -9.51 -15.37 -29.62
C ARG A 53 -9.06 -16.84 -29.62
N GLY A 54 -9.35 -17.54 -28.52
CA GLY A 54 -9.18 -19.00 -28.38
C GLY A 54 -7.73 -19.49 -28.25
N ARG A 55 -6.75 -18.59 -28.06
CA ARG A 55 -5.34 -18.91 -27.81
C ARG A 55 -4.61 -17.70 -27.23
N ASN A 56 -3.54 -17.92 -26.48
CA ASN A 56 -2.78 -16.81 -25.89
C ASN A 56 -1.66 -16.32 -26.83
N ASN A 57 -0.99 -17.24 -27.54
CA ASN A 57 0.22 -16.96 -28.34
C ASN A 57 -0.01 -17.24 -29.84
N PRO A 58 -0.71 -16.36 -30.57
CA PRO A 58 -0.91 -16.50 -32.02
C PRO A 58 0.40 -16.24 -32.79
N GLN A 59 0.54 -16.82 -33.98
CA GLN A 59 1.67 -16.54 -34.89
C GLN A 59 1.74 -15.05 -35.28
N THR A 60 0.58 -14.41 -35.41
CA THR A 60 0.46 -12.98 -35.68
C THR A 60 -0.55 -12.40 -34.69
N PRO A 61 -0.08 -11.77 -33.60
CA PRO A 61 -0.98 -11.13 -32.66
C PRO A 61 -1.79 -10.02 -33.33
N PRO A 62 -3.06 -9.80 -32.91
CA PRO A 62 -3.87 -8.72 -33.43
C PRO A 62 -3.14 -7.37 -33.32
N LEU A 63 -3.43 -6.50 -34.28
CA LEU A 63 -2.85 -5.14 -34.36
C LEU A 63 -1.31 -5.10 -34.46
N GLY A 64 -0.64 -6.24 -34.71
CA GLY A 64 0.81 -6.31 -34.78
C GLY A 64 1.52 -6.22 -33.42
N LEU A 65 0.79 -6.47 -32.33
CA LEU A 65 1.31 -6.42 -30.95
C LEU A 65 2.30 -7.56 -30.68
N TYR A 66 3.05 -7.43 -29.59
CA TYR A 66 3.84 -8.52 -29.01
C TYR A 66 3.04 -9.22 -27.92
N THR A 67 3.13 -10.54 -27.86
CA THR A 67 2.57 -11.35 -26.78
C THR A 67 3.62 -11.54 -25.70
N GLU A 68 3.29 -11.17 -24.47
CA GLU A 68 4.13 -11.33 -23.29
C GLU A 68 3.31 -11.97 -22.15
N GLN A 69 3.97 -12.70 -21.25
CA GLN A 69 3.33 -13.22 -20.05
C GLN A 69 4.12 -12.76 -18.82
N LEU A 70 3.44 -12.10 -17.90
CA LEU A 70 3.91 -11.87 -16.54
C LEU A 70 3.43 -13.03 -15.66
N SER A 71 4.36 -13.84 -15.17
CA SER A 71 4.09 -14.95 -14.26
C SER A 71 4.31 -14.50 -12.82
N GLY A 72 3.23 -14.34 -12.04
CA GLY A 72 3.28 -13.95 -10.64
C GLY A 72 3.60 -15.11 -9.68
N THR A 73 3.37 -16.35 -10.14
CA THR A 73 3.67 -17.58 -9.39
C THR A 73 4.41 -18.59 -10.26
N ALA A 74 5.01 -19.61 -9.62
CA ALA A 74 5.52 -20.78 -10.35
C ALA A 74 4.40 -21.47 -11.15
N PHE A 75 4.74 -22.03 -12.31
CA PHE A 75 3.76 -22.59 -13.26
C PHE A 75 2.89 -23.71 -12.67
N THR A 76 3.40 -24.46 -11.69
CA THR A 76 2.74 -25.62 -11.09
C THR A 76 2.03 -25.31 -9.78
N VAL A 77 1.90 -24.04 -9.40
CA VAL A 77 1.03 -23.66 -8.28
C VAL A 77 -0.41 -24.09 -8.61
N PRO A 78 -1.15 -24.67 -7.64
CA PRO A 78 -2.55 -25.06 -7.84
C PRO A 78 -3.40 -23.94 -8.44
N ASN A 79 -4.39 -24.31 -9.26
CA ASN A 79 -5.14 -23.36 -10.10
C ASN A 79 -5.79 -22.21 -9.33
N ASP A 80 -6.24 -22.45 -8.11
CA ASP A 80 -6.86 -21.46 -7.21
C ASP A 80 -5.89 -20.40 -6.70
N ARG A 81 -4.58 -20.70 -6.72
CA ARG A 81 -3.50 -19.80 -6.28
C ARG A 81 -2.55 -19.38 -7.40
N ASN A 82 -2.71 -19.93 -8.61
CA ASN A 82 -1.85 -19.62 -9.75
C ASN A 82 -2.14 -18.20 -10.25
N ARG A 83 -1.11 -17.34 -10.30
CA ARG A 83 -1.23 -15.95 -10.76
C ARG A 83 -0.40 -15.71 -12.02
N ARG A 84 -1.05 -15.28 -13.10
CA ARG A 84 -0.42 -14.88 -14.37
C ARG A 84 -1.28 -13.91 -15.15
N THR A 85 -0.62 -13.04 -15.93
CA THR A 85 -1.29 -12.12 -16.86
C THR A 85 -0.59 -12.17 -18.22
N TRP A 86 -1.37 -12.40 -19.27
CA TRP A 86 -0.94 -12.25 -20.66
C TRP A 86 -1.16 -10.81 -21.08
N MET A 87 -0.15 -10.23 -21.72
CA MET A 87 -0.11 -8.84 -22.17
C MET A 87 0.12 -8.80 -23.68
N TYR A 88 -0.63 -7.93 -24.35
CA TYR A 88 -0.50 -7.64 -25.77
C TYR A 88 -0.06 -6.18 -25.90
N ARG A 89 1.25 -6.00 -26.11
CA ARG A 89 1.94 -4.71 -25.94
C ARG A 89 2.63 -4.25 -27.22
N ILE A 90 2.90 -2.95 -27.33
CA ILE A 90 3.47 -2.34 -28.53
C ILE A 90 4.93 -2.77 -28.72
N ARG A 91 5.73 -2.78 -27.64
CA ARG A 91 7.12 -3.27 -27.61
C ARG A 91 7.29 -4.20 -26.42
N PRO A 92 8.06 -5.31 -26.54
CA PRO A 92 8.19 -6.26 -25.44
C PRO A 92 9.10 -5.73 -24.33
N SER A 93 8.90 -6.17 -23.08
CA SER A 93 9.63 -5.68 -21.89
C SER A 93 11.14 -5.77 -21.98
N VAL A 94 11.65 -6.75 -22.73
CA VAL A 94 13.09 -6.90 -23.02
C VAL A 94 13.69 -5.71 -23.79
N ARG A 95 12.86 -4.82 -24.35
CA ARG A 95 13.28 -3.54 -24.95
C ARG A 95 13.25 -2.38 -23.96
N HIS A 96 12.46 -2.46 -22.89
CA HIS A 96 12.42 -1.45 -21.81
C HIS A 96 13.53 -1.69 -20.79
N ALA A 97 13.75 -2.95 -20.42
CA ALA A 97 14.55 -3.36 -19.26
C ALA A 97 15.86 -4.04 -19.67
N TRP A 98 16.83 -3.27 -20.18
CA TRP A 98 18.13 -3.81 -20.64
C TRP A 98 19.31 -3.01 -20.07
N ARG A 99 20.35 -3.69 -19.56
CA ARG A 99 21.58 -3.05 -19.03
C ARG A 99 21.32 -1.98 -17.95
N PHE A 100 20.63 -2.38 -16.90
CA PHE A 100 20.47 -1.56 -15.70
C PHE A 100 21.82 -1.10 -15.12
N SER A 101 21.86 0.14 -14.68
CA SER A 101 22.94 0.73 -13.89
C SER A 101 22.50 0.88 -12.44
N PRO A 102 23.43 0.95 -11.46
CA PRO A 102 23.08 1.27 -10.09
C PRO A 102 22.28 2.58 -10.03
N GLY A 103 21.13 2.54 -9.35
CA GLY A 103 20.31 3.71 -9.08
C GLY A 103 20.75 4.44 -7.81
N PRO A 104 20.07 5.53 -7.44
CA PRO A 104 20.34 6.24 -6.20
C PRO A 104 20.10 5.34 -4.98
N ASP A 105 21.03 5.39 -4.02
CA ASP A 105 20.84 4.80 -2.69
C ASP A 105 19.92 5.72 -1.88
N HIS A 106 18.62 5.50 -2.02
CA HIS A 106 17.61 6.09 -1.16
C HIS A 106 17.53 5.34 0.17
N LEU A 107 16.74 5.83 1.12
CA LEU A 107 16.49 5.17 2.39
C LEU A 107 15.50 3.98 2.26
N ILE A 108 15.62 3.25 1.16
CA ILE A 108 14.87 2.03 0.86
C ILE A 108 15.76 0.85 1.25
N ARG A 109 15.20 -0.08 2.02
CA ARG A 109 15.89 -1.27 2.54
C ARG A 109 15.04 -2.51 2.31
N SER A 110 15.66 -3.67 2.46
CA SER A 110 14.95 -4.94 2.54
C SER A 110 15.52 -5.82 3.62
N ALA A 111 14.70 -6.75 4.08
CA ALA A 111 15.17 -7.74 5.03
C ALA A 111 16.17 -8.71 4.35
N PRO A 112 17.23 -9.14 5.04
CA PRO A 112 17.60 -8.74 6.38
C PRO A 112 18.29 -7.37 6.42
N CYS A 113 17.74 -6.42 7.18
CA CYS A 113 18.40 -5.16 7.51
C CYS A 113 18.84 -5.17 8.98
N ARG A 114 20.11 -4.83 9.22
CA ARG A 114 20.75 -4.80 10.56
C ARG A 114 21.54 -3.52 10.77
N GLU A 115 21.03 -2.41 10.23
CA GLU A 115 21.56 -1.07 10.54
C GLU A 115 21.38 -0.72 12.01
N GLN A 116 20.36 -1.28 12.65
CA GLN A 116 20.13 -1.24 14.09
C GLN A 116 19.96 -2.64 14.66
N ASP A 117 20.17 -2.76 15.98
CA ASP A 117 19.79 -3.96 16.73
C ASP A 117 18.26 -4.05 16.87
N PRO A 118 17.71 -5.28 17.02
CA PRO A 118 16.29 -5.43 17.35
C PRO A 118 15.94 -4.64 18.61
N PRO A 119 14.90 -3.78 18.58
CA PRO A 119 14.57 -2.94 19.71
C PRO A 119 14.04 -3.78 20.88
N ILE A 120 14.44 -3.40 22.09
CA ILE A 120 13.89 -3.95 23.32
C ILE A 120 12.82 -2.96 23.81
N GLY A 121 11.55 -3.34 23.68
CA GLY A 121 10.40 -2.53 24.09
C GLY A 121 9.56 -2.01 22.92
N GLN A 122 8.65 -1.10 23.25
CA GLN A 122 7.64 -0.55 22.35
C GLN A 122 8.15 0.74 21.73
N LEU A 123 7.97 0.91 20.42
CA LEU A 123 8.33 2.15 19.72
C LEU A 123 7.08 2.86 19.20
N ARG A 124 7.11 4.19 19.17
CA ARG A 124 6.07 5.02 18.57
C ARG A 124 6.69 6.22 17.90
N TRP A 125 6.16 6.55 16.73
CA TRP A 125 6.60 7.68 15.93
C TRP A 125 5.42 8.63 15.70
N ASN A 126 5.69 9.92 15.84
CA ASN A 126 4.87 10.97 15.27
C ASN A 126 4.87 10.87 13.73
N PRO A 127 3.93 11.54 13.03
CA PRO A 127 3.98 11.64 11.58
C PRO A 127 5.34 12.15 11.12
N PRO A 128 6.05 11.45 10.22
CA PRO A 128 7.33 11.91 9.73
C PRO A 128 7.23 13.30 9.09
N PRO A 129 8.22 14.18 9.31
CA PRO A 129 8.24 15.49 8.68
C PRO A 129 8.42 15.35 7.16
N TRP A 130 7.88 16.30 6.41
CA TRP A 130 8.08 16.34 4.96
C TRP A 130 9.57 16.51 4.63
N PRO A 131 10.09 15.83 3.59
CA PRO A 131 11.43 16.09 3.09
C PRO A 131 11.56 17.54 2.61
N ASP A 132 12.73 18.14 2.82
CA ASP A 132 13.03 19.49 2.31
C ASP A 132 13.15 19.51 0.78
N GLU A 133 13.63 18.42 0.19
CA GLU A 133 13.80 18.26 -1.25
C GLU A 133 12.54 17.66 -1.91
N PRO A 134 12.23 18.06 -3.16
CA PRO A 134 11.15 17.45 -3.92
C PRO A 134 11.35 15.94 -4.11
N THR A 135 10.28 15.17 -3.93
CA THR A 135 10.32 13.71 -3.94
C THR A 135 9.12 13.14 -4.69
N THR A 136 9.34 12.09 -5.47
CA THR A 136 8.27 11.31 -6.10
C THR A 136 7.80 10.21 -5.15
N PHE A 137 6.77 9.43 -5.54
CA PHE A 137 6.41 8.23 -4.77
C PHE A 137 7.62 7.31 -4.54
N LEU A 138 8.43 7.07 -5.58
CA LEU A 138 9.61 6.20 -5.48
C LEU A 138 10.73 6.83 -4.63
N THR A 139 11.15 8.06 -4.95
CA THR A 139 12.30 8.69 -4.28
C THR A 139 11.95 9.18 -2.87
N GLY A 140 10.66 9.29 -2.56
CA GLY A 140 10.08 9.61 -1.26
C GLY A 140 9.84 8.41 -0.35
N LEU A 141 10.06 7.17 -0.82
CA LEU A 141 9.98 5.98 0.03
C LEU A 141 11.08 5.98 1.09
N ARG A 142 10.71 5.68 2.33
CA ARG A 142 11.58 5.51 3.48
C ARG A 142 11.19 4.22 4.18
N THR A 143 12.10 3.25 4.24
CA THR A 143 11.85 2.01 4.97
C THR A 143 11.93 2.26 6.46
N VAL A 144 10.85 1.95 7.18
CA VAL A 144 10.72 2.12 8.62
C VAL A 144 11.34 0.93 9.33
N ALA A 145 10.87 -0.27 9.00
CA ALA A 145 11.34 -1.50 9.63
C ALA A 145 11.23 -2.69 8.66
N THR A 146 12.05 -3.71 8.89
CA THR A 146 12.08 -4.93 8.06
C THR A 146 12.11 -6.18 8.93
N ASN A 147 11.56 -7.29 8.43
CA ASN A 147 11.70 -8.62 9.03
C ASN A 147 11.79 -9.72 7.96
N GLY A 148 12.23 -10.91 8.36
CA GLY A 148 12.44 -12.03 7.45
C GLY A 148 13.67 -11.85 6.56
N ASP A 149 13.55 -12.25 5.30
CA ASP A 149 14.61 -12.25 4.30
C ASP A 149 13.98 -12.26 2.89
N ALA A 150 14.28 -11.22 2.10
CA ALA A 150 13.77 -11.05 0.75
C ALA A 150 14.26 -12.13 -0.23
N HIS A 151 15.45 -12.71 -0.02
CA HIS A 151 15.98 -13.82 -0.83
C HIS A 151 15.26 -15.11 -0.53
N LEU A 152 14.93 -15.33 0.75
CA LEU A 152 14.13 -16.47 1.16
C LEU A 152 12.64 -16.28 0.86
N GLN A 153 12.24 -15.10 0.38
CA GLN A 153 10.84 -14.74 0.12
C GLN A 153 9.98 -14.94 1.37
N THR A 154 10.42 -14.36 2.48
CA THR A 154 9.72 -14.41 3.77
C THR A 154 9.82 -13.07 4.47
N GLY A 155 8.78 -12.71 5.22
CA GLY A 155 8.68 -11.44 5.92
C GLY A 155 8.21 -10.28 5.05
N MET A 156 8.55 -9.08 5.49
CA MET A 156 8.13 -7.82 4.89
C MET A 156 9.09 -6.66 5.18
N ALA A 157 8.89 -5.56 4.46
CA ALA A 157 9.27 -4.23 4.91
C ALA A 157 8.04 -3.34 5.08
N ALA A 158 8.04 -2.55 6.16
CA ALA A 158 7.14 -1.42 6.32
C ALA A 158 7.85 -0.16 5.84
N HIS A 159 7.24 0.55 4.90
CA HIS A 159 7.71 1.83 4.40
C HIS A 159 6.70 2.93 4.69
N VAL A 160 7.18 4.17 4.72
CA VAL A 160 6.36 5.36 4.47
C VAL A 160 6.79 5.99 3.16
N TYR A 161 5.83 6.52 2.40
CA TYR A 161 6.13 7.38 1.25
C TYR A 161 5.75 8.81 1.59
N MET A 162 6.56 9.78 1.14
CA MET A 162 6.27 11.21 1.21
C MET A 162 6.61 11.78 -0.16
N ALA A 163 5.58 12.09 -0.95
CA ALA A 163 5.71 12.55 -2.32
C ALA A 163 5.18 13.98 -2.46
N THR A 164 5.94 14.83 -3.12
CA THR A 164 5.59 16.22 -3.47
C THR A 164 5.60 16.46 -4.98
N GLN A 165 5.96 15.43 -5.76
CA GLN A 165 5.94 15.45 -7.22
C GLN A 165 5.43 14.12 -7.79
N SER A 166 4.81 14.20 -8.97
CA SER A 166 4.45 13.03 -9.77
C SER A 166 5.69 12.36 -10.36
N MET A 167 5.58 11.08 -10.69
CA MET A 167 6.57 10.34 -11.47
C MET A 167 6.43 10.69 -12.96
N GLU A 168 6.94 11.86 -13.35
CA GLU A 168 7.02 12.32 -14.75
C GLU A 168 8.13 11.55 -15.47
N GLU A 169 7.78 10.83 -16.55
CA GLU A 169 8.70 9.98 -17.33
C GLU A 169 9.53 8.99 -16.47
N GLN A 170 9.06 8.69 -15.26
CA GLN A 170 9.67 7.78 -14.31
C GLN A 170 8.74 6.59 -14.08
N TYR A 171 9.25 5.38 -14.24
CA TYR A 171 8.51 4.13 -14.09
C TYR A 171 9.22 3.25 -13.09
N PHE A 172 8.49 2.36 -12.43
CA PHE A 172 9.00 1.53 -11.36
C PHE A 172 8.35 0.15 -11.35
N TYR A 173 9.14 -0.89 -11.08
CA TYR A 173 8.62 -2.16 -10.60
C TYR A 173 9.46 -2.68 -9.43
N CYS A 174 8.79 -3.36 -8.50
CA CYS A 174 9.47 -4.05 -7.41
C CYS A 174 9.66 -5.53 -7.78
N ALA A 175 10.91 -5.97 -7.87
CA ALA A 175 11.25 -7.36 -8.09
C ALA A 175 11.39 -8.15 -6.78
N ASP A 176 11.37 -7.48 -5.62
CA ASP A 176 11.55 -8.12 -4.31
C ASP A 176 10.23 -8.58 -3.67
N GLY A 177 9.15 -7.84 -3.87
CA GLY A 177 7.86 -8.12 -3.23
C GLY A 177 6.66 -7.45 -3.89
N GLU A 178 5.47 -7.87 -3.47
CA GLU A 178 4.20 -7.21 -3.75
C GLU A 178 4.06 -5.97 -2.85
N LEU A 179 3.49 -4.88 -3.36
CA LEU A 179 3.35 -3.63 -2.60
C LEU A 179 1.89 -3.35 -2.26
N LEU A 180 1.54 -3.43 -0.98
CA LEU A 180 0.26 -2.93 -0.44
C LEU A 180 0.44 -1.47 -0.03
N VAL A 181 -0.19 -0.55 -0.75
CA VAL A 181 -0.16 0.90 -0.52
C VAL A 181 -1.40 1.36 0.23
N VAL A 182 -1.19 2.12 1.31
CA VAL A 182 -2.24 2.62 2.22
C VAL A 182 -2.09 4.14 2.37
N PRO A 183 -2.84 4.97 1.62
CA PRO A 183 -2.78 6.42 1.69
C PRO A 183 -3.30 6.99 3.01
N GLN A 184 -2.60 8.02 3.51
CA GLN A 184 -2.97 8.77 4.71
C GLN A 184 -3.27 10.23 4.42
N GLU A 185 -2.57 10.84 3.46
CA GLU A 185 -2.77 12.20 2.98
C GLU A 185 -2.60 12.22 1.45
N GLY A 186 -3.45 12.97 0.74
CA GLY A 186 -3.40 13.11 -0.72
C GLY A 186 -3.88 11.87 -1.48
N ARG A 187 -4.37 12.09 -2.70
CA ARG A 187 -4.81 11.05 -3.62
C ARG A 187 -3.71 10.70 -4.61
N LEU A 188 -3.62 9.42 -4.95
CA LEU A 188 -2.66 8.86 -5.89
C LEU A 188 -3.38 8.31 -7.12
N ARG A 189 -2.81 8.54 -8.30
CA ARG A 189 -3.17 7.85 -9.54
C ARG A 189 -2.02 6.93 -9.96
N PHE A 190 -2.25 5.64 -9.95
CA PHE A 190 -1.34 4.62 -10.46
C PHE A 190 -1.62 4.39 -11.95
N ARG A 191 -0.62 4.66 -12.78
CA ARG A 191 -0.58 4.21 -14.18
C ARG A 191 0.19 2.88 -14.20
N THR A 192 -0.45 1.78 -14.55
CA THR A 192 0.13 0.43 -14.51
C THR A 192 0.08 -0.23 -15.88
N GLU A 193 0.82 -1.32 -16.07
CA GLU A 193 0.70 -2.17 -17.27
C GLU A 193 -0.72 -2.72 -17.50
N CYS A 194 -1.57 -2.78 -16.48
CA CYS A 194 -2.97 -3.22 -16.64
C CYS A 194 -3.97 -2.06 -16.80
N GLY A 195 -3.51 -0.81 -16.73
CA GLY A 195 -4.33 0.39 -16.83
C GLY A 195 -4.21 1.33 -15.63
N VAL A 196 -5.19 2.24 -15.47
CA VAL A 196 -5.12 3.35 -14.50
C VAL A 196 -6.04 3.11 -13.32
N LEU A 197 -5.52 3.35 -12.11
CA LEU A 197 -6.23 3.18 -10.85
C LEU A 197 -5.99 4.37 -9.93
N GLU A 198 -7.06 4.89 -9.33
CA GLU A 198 -6.99 5.98 -8.35
C GLU A 198 -7.35 5.48 -6.96
N ILE A 199 -6.61 5.96 -5.96
CA ILE A 199 -6.94 5.75 -4.54
C ILE A 199 -6.73 7.02 -3.74
N GLY A 200 -7.54 7.17 -2.69
CA GLY A 200 -7.36 8.17 -1.64
C GLY A 200 -7.32 7.56 -0.24
N VAL A 201 -7.40 8.44 0.75
CA VAL A 201 -7.48 8.05 2.16
C VAL A 201 -8.73 7.19 2.41
N GLY A 202 -8.55 6.05 3.06
CA GLY A 202 -9.61 5.05 3.28
C GLY A 202 -9.74 4.01 2.17
N GLU A 203 -8.91 4.08 1.13
CA GLU A 203 -8.75 3.04 0.11
C GLU A 203 -7.34 2.45 0.20
N ILE A 204 -7.15 1.24 -0.32
CA ILE A 204 -5.83 0.63 -0.51
C ILE A 204 -5.63 0.27 -1.98
N ALA A 205 -4.38 0.13 -2.40
CA ALA A 205 -4.06 -0.57 -3.64
C ALA A 205 -2.95 -1.59 -3.45
N VAL A 206 -2.97 -2.65 -4.25
CA VAL A 206 -1.91 -3.65 -4.29
C VAL A 206 -1.30 -3.67 -5.67
N MET A 207 0.01 -3.40 -5.74
CA MET A 207 0.80 -3.48 -6.96
C MET A 207 1.49 -4.84 -7.00
N PRO A 208 1.22 -5.68 -8.02
CA PRO A 208 1.82 -7.00 -8.12
C PRO A 208 3.33 -6.93 -8.29
N ARG A 209 4.04 -7.88 -7.66
CA ARG A 209 5.49 -8.06 -7.87
C ARG A 209 5.80 -8.16 -9.37
N GLY A 210 6.82 -7.42 -9.81
CA GLY A 210 7.30 -7.42 -11.18
C GLY A 210 6.51 -6.55 -12.17
N MET A 211 5.38 -5.96 -11.77
CA MET A 211 4.58 -5.12 -12.65
C MET A 211 5.08 -3.68 -12.67
N VAL A 212 5.20 -3.11 -13.86
CA VAL A 212 5.61 -1.71 -14.06
C VAL A 212 4.45 -0.76 -13.77
N PHE A 213 4.74 0.28 -13.01
CA PHE A 213 3.81 1.39 -12.76
C PHE A 213 4.52 2.74 -12.60
N ALA A 214 3.76 3.81 -12.73
CA ALA A 214 4.11 5.18 -12.37
C ALA A 214 3.01 5.78 -11.48
N VAL A 215 3.34 6.78 -10.68
CA VAL A 215 2.41 7.40 -9.73
C VAL A 215 2.31 8.90 -9.98
N ASP A 216 1.11 9.37 -10.27
CA ASP A 216 0.79 10.78 -10.37
C ASP A 216 0.10 11.25 -9.07
N LEU A 217 0.43 12.46 -8.62
CA LEU A 217 -0.24 13.09 -7.49
C LEU A 217 -1.46 13.86 -7.99
N LEU A 218 -2.63 13.59 -7.42
CA LEU A 218 -3.88 14.31 -7.74
C LEU A 218 -4.12 15.51 -6.81
N ASP A 219 -3.31 15.64 -5.79
CA ASP A 219 -3.25 16.74 -4.83
C ASP A 219 -1.78 17.23 -4.74
N GLU A 220 -1.54 18.34 -4.04
CA GLU A 220 -0.20 18.99 -3.95
C GLU A 220 0.90 18.05 -3.45
N ARG A 221 0.55 17.14 -2.54
CA ARG A 221 1.46 16.16 -1.95
C ARG A 221 0.68 14.95 -1.49
N ALA A 222 1.37 13.84 -1.28
CA ALA A 222 0.78 12.62 -0.73
C ALA A 222 1.72 11.93 0.26
N ARG A 223 1.16 11.42 1.35
CA ARG A 223 1.85 10.60 2.35
C ARG A 223 1.03 9.36 2.68
N GLY A 224 1.71 8.26 2.95
CA GLY A 224 1.07 7.04 3.41
C GLY A 224 2.08 5.96 3.69
N TYR A 225 1.57 4.74 3.79
CA TYR A 225 2.31 3.57 4.20
C TYR A 225 2.39 2.57 3.04
N VAL A 226 3.46 1.78 3.02
CA VAL A 226 3.57 0.64 2.10
C VAL A 226 4.03 -0.59 2.88
N CYS A 227 3.27 -1.67 2.79
CA CYS A 227 3.75 -3.00 3.17
C CYS A 227 4.32 -3.65 1.92
N GLU A 228 5.62 -3.88 1.91
CA GLU A 228 6.28 -4.70 0.90
C GLU A 228 6.31 -6.15 1.39
N ASN A 229 5.52 -7.01 0.75
CA ASN A 229 5.39 -8.43 1.06
C ASN A 229 6.38 -9.25 0.22
N TYR A 230 7.37 -9.87 0.87
CA TYR A 230 8.35 -10.75 0.21
C TYR A 230 7.81 -12.15 -0.06
N GLY A 231 6.78 -12.54 0.70
CA GLY A 231 6.27 -13.91 0.78
C GLY A 231 5.28 -14.27 -0.30
N THR A 232 4.39 -15.21 0.03
CA THR A 232 3.27 -15.55 -0.83
C THR A 232 2.36 -14.34 -1.01
N LEU A 233 1.76 -14.21 -2.19
CA LEU A 233 0.87 -13.09 -2.53
C LEU A 233 -0.27 -12.94 -1.52
N LEU A 234 -0.72 -11.70 -1.34
CA LEU A 234 -1.87 -11.40 -0.49
C LEU A 234 -3.14 -12.08 -1.01
N GLU A 235 -3.91 -12.67 -0.11
CA GLU A 235 -5.18 -13.33 -0.35
C GLU A 235 -6.25 -12.90 0.67
N LEU A 236 -7.51 -13.20 0.38
CA LEU A 236 -8.59 -13.02 1.36
C LEU A 236 -8.45 -14.07 2.47
N PRO A 237 -8.68 -13.71 3.75
CA PRO A 237 -8.55 -14.66 4.84
C PRO A 237 -9.62 -15.77 4.74
N GLU A 238 -9.25 -16.96 5.21
CA GLU A 238 -10.21 -18.01 5.49
C GLU A 238 -11.24 -17.51 6.51
N ARG A 239 -12.52 -17.64 6.18
CA ARG A 239 -13.62 -17.05 6.97
C ARG A 239 -14.06 -17.92 8.14
N GLY A 240 -13.72 -19.20 8.13
CA GLY A 240 -14.14 -20.15 9.16
C GLY A 240 -15.65 -20.07 9.44
N PRO A 241 -16.07 -19.95 10.71
CA PRO A 241 -17.48 -19.85 11.10
C PRO A 241 -18.26 -18.64 10.56
N ILE A 242 -17.58 -17.58 10.08
CA ILE A 242 -18.25 -16.45 9.41
C ILE A 242 -18.98 -16.94 8.14
N GLY A 243 -18.45 -17.99 7.50
CA GLY A 243 -19.08 -18.66 6.37
C GLY A 243 -18.74 -17.99 5.03
N ALA A 244 -19.73 -17.88 4.14
CA ALA A 244 -19.50 -17.54 2.74
C ALA A 244 -19.47 -16.03 2.43
N ASN A 245 -19.75 -15.15 3.40
CA ASN A 245 -19.83 -13.70 3.20
C ASN A 245 -19.40 -12.96 4.48
N GLY A 246 -18.74 -11.81 4.35
CA GLY A 246 -18.20 -11.09 5.49
C GLY A 246 -16.78 -10.59 5.25
N LEU A 247 -16.32 -9.71 6.15
CA LEU A 247 -15.01 -9.06 6.05
C LEU A 247 -14.90 -8.25 4.74
N ALA A 248 -13.78 -8.35 4.04
CA ALA A 248 -13.64 -7.80 2.69
C ALA A 248 -14.34 -8.72 1.68
N ASN A 249 -15.47 -8.25 1.11
CA ASN A 249 -16.18 -9.03 0.11
C ASN A 249 -15.45 -8.96 -1.25
N PRO A 250 -15.24 -10.09 -1.96
CA PRO A 250 -14.47 -10.13 -3.21
C PRO A 250 -14.95 -9.16 -4.28
N ARG A 251 -16.26 -8.89 -4.35
CA ARG A 251 -16.87 -7.97 -5.33
C ARG A 251 -16.39 -6.53 -5.19
N ASP A 252 -15.93 -6.13 -4.01
CA ASP A 252 -15.56 -4.74 -3.75
C ASP A 252 -14.10 -4.44 -4.09
N PHE A 253 -13.33 -5.44 -4.53
CA PHE A 253 -11.99 -5.28 -5.10
C PHE A 253 -12.09 -4.93 -6.58
N LEU A 254 -11.41 -3.85 -6.98
CA LEU A 254 -11.50 -3.24 -8.29
C LEU A 254 -10.15 -3.26 -9.01
N SER A 255 -10.10 -3.88 -10.18
CA SER A 255 -8.94 -3.85 -11.09
C SER A 255 -9.18 -2.90 -12.25
N PRO A 256 -8.16 -2.21 -12.78
CA PRO A 256 -8.33 -1.27 -13.88
C PRO A 256 -8.77 -1.96 -15.17
N VAL A 257 -9.32 -1.18 -16.10
CA VAL A 257 -9.42 -1.60 -17.51
C VAL A 257 -8.15 -1.20 -18.27
N ALA A 258 -7.81 -1.93 -19.33
CA ALA A 258 -6.63 -1.67 -20.14
C ALA A 258 -6.56 -0.21 -20.60
N ALA A 259 -5.39 0.39 -20.42
CA ALA A 259 -5.01 1.69 -20.93
C ALA A 259 -3.52 1.61 -21.29
N TYR A 260 -3.10 2.34 -22.32
CA TYR A 260 -1.74 2.30 -22.84
C TYR A 260 -1.24 3.69 -23.20
N GLU A 261 0.07 3.83 -23.18
CA GLU A 261 0.83 4.97 -23.67
C GLU A 261 1.58 4.54 -24.93
N ASP A 262 1.42 5.29 -26.02
CA ASP A 262 2.17 5.11 -27.27
C ASP A 262 2.97 6.38 -27.56
N THR A 263 4.05 6.54 -26.82
CA THR A 263 4.94 7.70 -26.92
C THR A 263 6.39 7.23 -27.03
N ASP A 264 7.18 7.93 -27.85
CA ASP A 264 8.64 7.78 -27.92
C ASP A 264 9.34 8.76 -26.97
N THR A 265 8.69 9.11 -25.85
CA THR A 265 9.24 10.01 -24.85
C THR A 265 10.34 9.29 -24.07
N GLN A 266 11.51 9.93 -23.95
CA GLN A 266 12.60 9.41 -23.14
C GLN A 266 12.25 9.49 -21.66
N GLY A 267 12.59 8.45 -20.90
CA GLY A 267 12.34 8.38 -19.47
C GLY A 267 13.24 7.39 -18.76
N GLU A 268 12.92 7.07 -17.52
CA GLU A 268 13.71 6.18 -16.67
C GLU A 268 12.83 5.06 -16.11
N LEU A 269 13.26 3.81 -16.29
CA LEU A 269 12.65 2.64 -15.66
C LEU A 269 13.52 2.18 -14.49
N TYR A 270 12.96 2.25 -13.29
CA TYR A 270 13.56 1.78 -12.06
C TYR A 270 13.11 0.37 -11.73
N VAL A 271 14.03 -0.44 -11.23
CA VAL A 271 13.73 -1.71 -10.58
C VAL A 271 14.28 -1.69 -9.16
N LYS A 272 13.47 -2.11 -8.21
CA LYS A 272 13.97 -2.50 -6.89
C LYS A 272 14.28 -4.00 -6.93
N PHE A 273 15.55 -4.35 -6.73
CA PHE A 273 16.02 -5.73 -6.68
C PHE A 273 17.07 -5.86 -5.57
N ASP A 274 16.91 -6.87 -4.72
CA ASP A 274 17.76 -7.14 -3.58
C ASP A 274 17.94 -5.90 -2.67
N GLY A 275 16.83 -5.23 -2.36
CA GLY A 275 16.82 -4.05 -1.52
C GLY A 275 17.50 -2.81 -2.11
N LYS A 276 17.93 -2.87 -3.38
CA LYS A 276 18.62 -1.77 -4.08
C LYS A 276 17.84 -1.33 -5.29
N LEU A 277 17.98 -0.05 -5.64
CA LEU A 277 17.46 0.48 -6.88
C LEU A 277 18.48 0.34 -8.00
N PHE A 278 17.98 -0.04 -9.17
CA PHE A 278 18.69 0.04 -10.43
C PHE A 278 17.83 0.78 -11.44
N VAL A 279 18.47 1.44 -12.40
CA VAL A 279 17.79 2.30 -13.38
C VAL A 279 18.29 2.02 -14.79
N VAL A 280 17.41 2.17 -15.76
CA VAL A 280 17.71 2.15 -17.20
C VAL A 280 16.96 3.28 -17.90
N GLU A 281 17.60 3.92 -18.88
CA GLU A 281 16.93 4.86 -19.78
C GLU A 281 16.01 4.13 -20.76
N THR A 282 14.82 4.67 -20.96
CA THR A 282 13.83 4.21 -21.94
C THR A 282 13.70 5.25 -23.04
N ASP A 283 13.50 4.81 -24.29
CA ASP A 283 13.24 5.66 -25.45
C ASP A 283 11.74 5.71 -25.83
N HIS A 284 10.88 5.19 -24.96
CA HIS A 284 9.42 5.13 -25.08
C HIS A 284 8.80 4.78 -23.72
N SER A 285 7.49 4.96 -23.57
CA SER A 285 6.79 4.51 -22.37
C SER A 285 6.77 2.97 -22.28
N PRO A 286 7.11 2.37 -21.11
CA PRO A 286 6.92 0.95 -20.84
C PRO A 286 5.47 0.60 -20.47
N LEU A 287 4.57 1.59 -20.35
CA LEU A 287 3.14 1.37 -20.08
C LEU A 287 2.35 1.22 -21.38
N ASP A 288 2.82 0.35 -22.28
CA ASP A 288 2.38 0.22 -23.67
C ASP A 288 1.51 -1.03 -23.95
N VAL A 289 0.79 -1.51 -22.92
CA VAL A 289 -0.06 -2.70 -22.98
C VAL A 289 -1.46 -2.34 -23.47
N VAL A 290 -1.75 -2.66 -24.74
CA VAL A 290 -3.03 -2.33 -25.39
C VAL A 290 -4.17 -3.24 -24.92
N ALA A 291 -3.86 -4.49 -24.59
CA ALA A 291 -4.82 -5.44 -24.05
C ALA A 291 -4.12 -6.47 -23.17
N TRP A 292 -4.88 -7.05 -22.23
CA TRP A 292 -4.39 -8.08 -21.35
C TRP A 292 -5.52 -9.00 -20.87
N HIS A 293 -5.16 -10.22 -20.50
CA HIS A 293 -6.07 -11.11 -19.78
C HIS A 293 -5.31 -11.91 -18.72
N GLY A 294 -5.95 -12.20 -17.60
CA GLY A 294 -5.33 -12.93 -16.50
C GLY A 294 -5.82 -12.51 -15.12
N ASN A 295 -5.06 -12.92 -14.11
CA ASN A 295 -5.42 -12.74 -12.69
C ASN A 295 -4.24 -12.25 -11.81
N HIS A 296 -3.09 -11.91 -12.40
CA HIS A 296 -1.97 -11.22 -11.73
C HIS A 296 -2.04 -9.73 -12.07
N VAL A 297 -2.94 -9.01 -11.41
CA VAL A 297 -3.38 -7.67 -11.78
C VAL A 297 -3.33 -6.73 -10.58
N PRO A 298 -3.13 -5.42 -10.77
CA PRO A 298 -3.27 -4.48 -9.69
C PRO A 298 -4.75 -4.34 -9.31
N TYR A 299 -4.99 -4.03 -8.05
CA TYR A 299 -6.36 -3.84 -7.55
C TYR A 299 -6.40 -2.81 -6.43
N SER A 300 -7.57 -2.19 -6.26
CA SER A 300 -7.91 -1.35 -5.12
C SER A 300 -9.06 -1.92 -4.33
N TYR A 301 -9.16 -1.47 -3.08
CA TYR A 301 -10.27 -1.79 -2.21
C TYR A 301 -10.59 -0.60 -1.30
N ASP A 302 -11.88 -0.30 -1.14
CA ASP A 302 -12.37 0.75 -0.25
C ASP A 302 -12.63 0.16 1.14
N LEU A 303 -11.82 0.55 2.13
CA LEU A 303 -11.90 0.05 3.50
C LEU A 303 -13.26 0.36 4.15
N ARG A 304 -13.98 1.39 3.70
CA ARG A 304 -15.31 1.75 4.20
C ARG A 304 -16.38 0.73 3.82
N LYS A 305 -16.08 -0.17 2.87
CA LYS A 305 -16.97 -1.28 2.46
C LYS A 305 -16.75 -2.56 3.26
N PHE A 306 -15.78 -2.58 4.18
CA PHE A 306 -15.51 -3.74 5.01
C PHE A 306 -16.75 -4.12 5.83
N ASN A 307 -17.19 -5.36 5.69
CA ASN A 307 -18.30 -5.91 6.47
C ASN A 307 -17.77 -6.35 7.84
N THR A 308 -17.59 -5.37 8.71
CA THR A 308 -17.02 -5.53 10.06
C THR A 308 -17.79 -6.56 10.87
N MET A 309 -17.08 -7.58 11.35
CA MET A 309 -17.57 -8.54 12.33
C MET A 309 -17.12 -8.13 13.73
N GLY A 310 -17.86 -8.52 14.76
CA GLY A 310 -17.54 -8.17 16.14
C GLY A 310 -18.45 -8.88 17.13
N SER A 311 -18.28 -8.60 18.43
CA SER A 311 -19.16 -9.15 19.45
C SER A 311 -20.52 -8.44 19.43
N ILE A 312 -21.58 -9.25 19.37
CA ILE A 312 -22.97 -8.84 19.60
C ILE A 312 -23.49 -9.33 20.95
N SER A 313 -22.57 -9.61 21.88
CA SER A 313 -22.86 -10.20 23.19
C SER A 313 -21.97 -9.58 24.28
N TYR A 314 -20.82 -10.18 24.58
CA TYR A 314 -19.84 -9.72 25.57
C TYR A 314 -18.42 -9.99 25.03
N ASP A 315 -17.40 -9.63 25.81
CA ASP A 315 -15.97 -9.71 25.50
C ASP A 315 -15.50 -8.88 24.28
N HIS A 316 -14.18 -8.78 24.14
CA HIS A 316 -13.49 -8.15 23.02
C HIS A 316 -12.91 -9.24 22.10
N PRO A 317 -13.43 -9.43 20.86
CA PRO A 317 -12.89 -10.42 19.93
C PRO A 317 -11.44 -10.14 19.54
N ASP A 318 -10.68 -11.19 19.26
CA ASP A 318 -9.31 -11.08 18.75
C ASP A 318 -9.26 -10.22 17.46
N PRO A 319 -8.23 -9.38 17.28
CA PRO A 319 -8.17 -8.42 16.17
C PRO A 319 -8.06 -9.07 14.79
N SER A 320 -7.73 -10.35 14.70
CA SER A 320 -7.75 -11.13 13.46
C SER A 320 -9.16 -11.19 12.81
N ILE A 321 -10.22 -10.92 13.58
CA ILE A 321 -11.57 -10.76 13.04
C ILE A 321 -11.70 -9.55 12.09
N PHE A 322 -10.71 -8.65 12.08
CA PHE A 322 -10.65 -7.47 11.21
C PHE A 322 -9.64 -7.59 10.06
N THR A 323 -9.15 -8.80 9.76
CA THR A 323 -8.25 -9.04 8.62
C THR A 323 -8.94 -8.73 7.29
N VAL A 324 -8.31 -7.88 6.48
CA VAL A 324 -8.72 -7.52 5.12
C VAL A 324 -8.03 -8.43 4.10
N LEU A 325 -6.70 -8.53 4.20
CA LEU A 325 -5.84 -9.37 3.37
C LEU A 325 -4.80 -10.06 4.25
N THR A 326 -4.42 -11.28 3.87
CA THR A 326 -3.38 -12.06 4.54
C THR A 326 -2.38 -12.61 3.54
N SER A 327 -1.11 -12.68 3.92
CA SER A 327 -0.07 -13.43 3.22
C SER A 327 0.22 -14.66 4.07
N PRO A 328 -0.13 -15.89 3.62
CA PRO A 328 0.11 -17.09 4.42
C PRO A 328 1.61 -17.40 4.54
N SER A 329 1.99 -18.18 5.56
CA SER A 329 3.33 -18.78 5.63
C SER A 329 3.26 -20.29 5.36
N PRO A 330 4.40 -21.00 5.24
CA PRO A 330 4.40 -22.47 5.14
C PRO A 330 3.78 -23.17 6.36
N ASP A 331 3.72 -22.51 7.51
CA ASP A 331 3.10 -23.06 8.72
C ASP A 331 1.59 -22.75 8.70
N ALA A 332 0.77 -23.81 8.62
CA ALA A 332 -0.68 -23.66 8.54
C ALA A 332 -1.24 -22.89 9.76
N GLY A 333 -2.06 -21.87 9.49
CA GLY A 333 -2.62 -21.00 10.52
C GLY A 333 -1.69 -19.89 11.03
N VAL A 334 -0.46 -19.79 10.51
CA VAL A 334 0.47 -18.70 10.82
C VAL A 334 0.67 -17.86 9.57
N ALA A 335 0.22 -16.62 9.60
CA ALA A 335 0.45 -15.69 8.50
C ALA A 335 1.93 -15.25 8.46
N ASN A 336 2.43 -15.02 7.25
CA ASN A 336 3.60 -14.16 7.04
C ASN A 336 3.23 -12.73 7.47
N ILE A 337 2.10 -12.23 6.98
CA ILE A 337 1.56 -10.90 7.24
C ILE A 337 0.04 -10.96 7.29
N ASP A 338 -0.59 -10.33 8.28
CA ASP A 338 -2.00 -9.95 8.23
C ASP A 338 -2.11 -8.42 8.11
N PHE A 339 -2.89 -7.95 7.13
CA PHE A 339 -3.33 -6.57 7.04
C PHE A 339 -4.71 -6.43 7.69
N VAL A 340 -4.73 -5.82 8.86
CA VAL A 340 -5.89 -5.70 9.75
C VAL A 340 -6.31 -4.23 9.83
N ILE A 341 -7.60 -3.94 9.92
CA ILE A 341 -8.12 -2.56 10.05
C ILE A 341 -8.93 -2.35 11.31
N PHE A 342 -8.99 -1.11 11.78
CA PHE A 342 -9.81 -0.67 12.90
C PHE A 342 -10.59 0.56 12.49
N GLY A 343 -11.72 0.33 11.80
CA GLY A 343 -12.62 1.38 11.32
C GLY A 343 -13.85 1.59 12.20
N ASP A 344 -14.80 2.36 11.67
CA ASP A 344 -16.13 2.59 12.22
C ASP A 344 -16.83 1.27 12.56
N ARG A 345 -17.34 1.16 13.80
CA ARG A 345 -18.00 -0.05 14.29
C ARG A 345 -18.91 0.22 15.49
N TRP A 346 -19.86 -0.68 15.70
CA TRP A 346 -20.70 -0.67 16.90
C TRP A 346 -20.00 -1.42 18.03
N LEU A 347 -19.97 -0.81 19.21
CA LEU A 347 -19.58 -1.43 20.47
C LEU A 347 -20.84 -1.68 21.29
N VAL A 348 -21.19 -2.96 21.44
CA VAL A 348 -22.40 -3.40 22.13
C VAL A 348 -22.13 -4.48 23.18
N ALA A 349 -20.86 -4.81 23.44
CA ALA A 349 -20.49 -5.82 24.43
C ALA A 349 -20.96 -5.39 25.84
N ASP A 350 -21.77 -6.25 26.48
CA ASP A 350 -22.29 -6.08 27.83
C ASP A 350 -21.27 -6.55 28.88
N ASP A 351 -21.26 -5.91 30.05
CA ASP A 351 -20.39 -6.23 31.19
C ASP A 351 -18.92 -6.49 30.80
N THR A 352 -18.40 -5.66 29.90
CA THR A 352 -17.13 -5.90 29.20
C THR A 352 -16.26 -4.65 29.20
N PHE A 353 -14.97 -4.85 29.48
CA PHE A 353 -13.92 -3.88 29.16
C PHE A 353 -13.75 -3.79 27.64
N ARG A 354 -14.34 -2.77 27.01
CA ARG A 354 -14.46 -2.66 25.55
C ARG A 354 -13.18 -2.31 24.78
N PRO A 355 -12.19 -1.56 25.32
CA PRO A 355 -10.92 -1.37 24.63
C PRO A 355 -10.17 -2.69 24.42
N PRO A 356 -9.13 -2.72 23.57
CA PRO A 356 -8.22 -3.85 23.50
C PRO A 356 -7.68 -4.23 24.88
N TRP A 357 -7.49 -5.53 25.10
CA TRP A 357 -6.99 -6.07 26.36
C TRP A 357 -5.48 -5.86 26.49
N TYR A 358 -4.95 -5.90 27.72
CA TYR A 358 -3.50 -5.95 27.93
C TYR A 358 -2.94 -7.24 27.33
N HIS A 359 -1.92 -7.11 26.49
CA HIS A 359 -1.57 -8.15 25.54
C HIS A 359 -0.05 -8.38 25.45
N LYS A 360 0.33 -9.63 25.21
CA LYS A 360 1.66 -10.07 24.78
C LYS A 360 1.44 -11.10 23.69
N ASN A 361 2.01 -10.85 22.52
CA ASN A 361 1.74 -11.64 21.32
C ASN A 361 2.97 -12.42 20.86
N ILE A 362 2.81 -13.53 20.16
CA ILE A 362 3.92 -14.17 19.42
C ILE A 362 4.24 -13.39 18.13
N MET A 363 3.26 -12.67 17.59
CA MET A 363 3.41 -11.83 16.40
C MET A 363 3.99 -10.46 16.77
N SER A 364 4.51 -9.77 15.76
CA SER A 364 4.94 -8.37 15.84
C SER A 364 3.91 -7.47 15.15
N GLU A 365 3.51 -6.42 15.85
CA GLU A 365 2.40 -5.55 15.47
C GLU A 365 2.94 -4.17 15.05
N PHE A 366 2.91 -3.86 13.75
CA PHE A 366 3.20 -2.53 13.23
C PHE A 366 1.89 -1.82 12.91
N MET A 367 1.56 -0.78 13.68
CA MET A 367 0.32 -0.04 13.51
C MET A 367 0.54 1.31 12.81
N GLY A 368 -0.45 1.72 12.01
CA GLY A 368 -0.57 3.07 11.46
C GLY A 368 -1.99 3.61 11.62
N ILE A 369 -2.17 4.91 11.37
CA ILE A 369 -3.46 5.59 11.51
C ILE A 369 -3.68 6.55 10.35
N LEU A 370 -4.83 6.40 9.68
CA LEU A 370 -5.17 7.16 8.47
C LEU A 370 -5.84 8.49 8.82
N TYR A 371 -6.83 8.44 9.70
CA TYR A 371 -7.57 9.58 10.22
C TYR A 371 -8.26 9.22 11.54
N GLY A 372 -8.70 10.24 12.29
CA GLY A 372 -9.38 10.08 13.57
C GLY A 372 -8.44 9.78 14.73
N VAL A 373 -8.98 9.11 15.75
CA VAL A 373 -8.29 8.70 16.98
C VAL A 373 -8.45 7.20 17.17
N TYR A 374 -7.38 6.52 17.60
CA TYR A 374 -7.41 5.10 17.90
C TYR A 374 -7.89 4.86 19.34
N ASP A 375 -8.85 3.96 19.51
CA ASP A 375 -9.57 3.72 20.78
C ASP A 375 -8.66 3.39 21.98
N ALA A 376 -7.50 2.76 21.74
CA ALA A 376 -6.56 2.41 22.82
C ALA A 376 -5.55 3.52 23.16
N LYS A 377 -5.53 4.64 22.42
CA LYS A 377 -4.54 5.72 22.57
C LYS A 377 -5.20 7.08 22.27
N GLU A 378 -5.64 7.79 23.29
CA GLU A 378 -6.29 9.09 23.12
C GLU A 378 -5.28 10.18 22.68
N GLU A 379 -4.01 10.07 23.10
CA GLU A 379 -2.93 11.02 22.76
C GLU A 379 -1.66 10.34 22.21
N GLY A 380 -0.88 11.13 21.45
CA GLY A 380 0.45 10.72 20.96
C GLY A 380 0.47 9.73 19.80
N PHE A 381 -0.69 9.33 19.24
CA PHE A 381 -0.80 8.52 18.04
C PHE A 381 -1.79 9.16 17.05
N SER A 382 -1.28 10.05 16.19
CA SER A 382 -2.06 10.89 15.28
C SER A 382 -1.90 10.48 13.81
N PRO A 383 -2.82 10.88 12.90
CA PRO A 383 -2.78 10.55 11.47
C PRO A 383 -1.41 10.72 10.83
N GLY A 384 -0.86 9.65 10.26
CA GLY A 384 0.51 9.57 9.72
C GLY A 384 1.56 9.00 10.70
N GLY A 385 1.20 8.85 11.97
CA GLY A 385 2.03 8.23 13.00
C GLY A 385 2.09 6.70 12.87
N MET A 386 3.03 6.11 13.62
CA MET A 386 3.30 4.66 13.60
C MET A 386 3.57 4.14 15.01
N SER A 387 3.32 2.87 15.27
CA SER A 387 3.88 2.20 16.45
C SER A 387 4.30 0.78 16.14
N LEU A 388 5.30 0.29 16.86
CA LEU A 388 5.81 -1.07 16.76
C LEU A 388 5.80 -1.73 18.13
N HIS A 389 5.09 -2.87 18.20
CA HIS A 389 5.05 -3.76 19.34
C HIS A 389 5.55 -5.13 18.90
N ASN A 390 6.83 -5.41 19.13
CA ASN A 390 7.41 -6.69 18.74
C ASN A 390 6.93 -7.84 19.62
N MET A 391 7.09 -9.06 19.10
CA MET A 391 6.79 -10.31 19.80
C MET A 391 7.19 -10.31 21.28
N TYR A 392 6.25 -10.74 22.11
CA TYR A 392 6.29 -10.90 23.57
C TYR A 392 6.45 -9.62 24.40
N PHE A 393 6.61 -8.44 23.77
CA PHE A 393 6.61 -7.19 24.52
C PHE A 393 5.18 -6.79 24.93
N PRO A 394 4.96 -6.47 26.22
CA PRO A 394 3.63 -6.14 26.71
C PRO A 394 3.13 -4.83 26.12
N HIS A 395 1.86 -4.76 25.78
CA HIS A 395 1.21 -3.52 25.38
C HIS A 395 -0.27 -3.58 25.81
N GLY A 396 -0.99 -2.48 25.62
CA GLY A 396 -2.38 -2.36 26.02
C GLY A 396 -2.80 -0.90 26.16
N PRO A 397 -4.04 -0.65 26.58
CA PRO A 397 -4.53 0.70 26.83
C PRO A 397 -3.71 1.40 27.92
N ASP A 398 -3.62 2.72 27.86
CA ASP A 398 -3.06 3.55 28.93
C ASP A 398 -4.03 3.67 30.12
N HIS A 399 -3.58 4.33 31.20
CA HIS A 399 -4.37 4.47 32.42
C HIS A 399 -5.69 5.22 32.21
N ASP A 400 -5.70 6.26 31.36
CA ASP A 400 -6.90 7.07 31.14
C ASP A 400 -7.95 6.29 30.35
N ALA A 401 -7.53 5.55 29.32
CA ALA A 401 -8.37 4.61 28.61
C ALA A 401 -8.92 3.52 29.55
N TRP A 402 -8.08 2.97 30.43
CA TRP A 402 -8.52 1.99 31.42
C TRP A 402 -9.56 2.55 32.40
N LEU A 403 -9.30 3.72 32.97
CA LEU A 403 -10.17 4.39 33.95
C LEU A 403 -11.53 4.73 33.34
N LYS A 404 -11.54 5.26 32.12
CA LYS A 404 -12.76 5.58 31.39
C LYS A 404 -13.57 4.31 31.09
N ALA A 405 -12.92 3.26 30.61
CA ALA A 405 -13.60 2.03 30.22
C ALA A 405 -14.14 1.21 31.41
N THR A 406 -13.54 1.32 32.60
CA THR A 406 -14.01 0.62 33.81
C THR A 406 -15.12 1.36 34.57
N GLN A 407 -15.38 2.64 34.24
CA GLN A 407 -16.36 3.48 34.94
C GLN A 407 -17.55 3.91 34.08
N HIS A 408 -17.46 3.82 32.75
CA HIS A 408 -18.49 4.33 31.85
C HIS A 408 -19.72 3.40 31.77
N ASP A 409 -20.91 4.00 31.72
CA ASP A 409 -22.18 3.29 31.54
C ASP A 409 -22.24 2.57 30.18
N LEU A 410 -22.25 1.23 30.21
CA LEU A 410 -22.28 0.43 28.99
C LEU A 410 -23.63 0.56 28.27
N THR A 411 -23.63 1.31 27.17
CA THR A 411 -24.74 1.46 26.22
C THR A 411 -24.24 1.21 24.80
N PRO A 412 -25.11 0.90 23.82
CA PRO A 412 -24.69 0.79 22.42
C PRO A 412 -24.02 2.07 21.93
N GLN A 413 -22.75 1.99 21.56
CA GLN A 413 -21.95 3.11 21.10
C GLN A 413 -21.46 2.85 19.68
N LYS A 414 -21.55 3.84 18.80
CA LYS A 414 -20.91 3.77 17.49
C LYS A 414 -19.59 4.54 17.54
N LEU A 415 -18.48 3.87 17.23
CA LEU A 415 -17.23 4.54 16.87
C LEU A 415 -17.34 5.03 15.42
N THR A 416 -17.05 6.31 15.20
CA THR A 416 -17.12 6.95 13.88
C THR A 416 -15.86 7.73 13.58
N ASP A 417 -15.65 8.02 12.29
CA ASP A 417 -14.63 8.95 11.79
C ASP A 417 -13.21 8.54 12.20
N THR A 418 -12.94 7.24 12.24
CA THR A 418 -11.63 6.68 12.59
C THR A 418 -11.25 5.54 11.64
N MET A 419 -9.97 5.46 11.31
CA MET A 419 -9.41 4.33 10.58
C MET A 419 -7.93 4.17 10.95
N SER A 420 -7.65 3.16 11.76
CA SER A 420 -6.29 2.65 11.96
C SER A 420 -6.12 1.32 11.25
N PHE A 421 -4.87 0.88 11.11
CA PHE A 421 -4.57 -0.44 10.58
C PHE A 421 -3.35 -1.04 11.27
N MET A 422 -3.12 -2.31 11.01
CA MET A 422 -1.96 -3.04 11.47
C MET A 422 -1.42 -3.94 10.36
N PHE A 423 -0.10 -3.92 10.19
CA PHE A 423 0.66 -4.99 9.56
C PHE A 423 1.17 -5.89 10.70
N GLU A 424 0.50 -7.02 10.92
CA GLU A 424 0.93 -8.01 11.90
C GLU A 424 1.78 -9.06 11.19
N SER A 425 2.96 -9.40 11.72
CA SER A 425 3.86 -10.35 11.08
C SER A 425 4.51 -11.28 12.09
N ARG A 426 4.79 -12.51 11.68
CA ARG A 426 5.34 -13.57 12.55
C ARG A 426 6.80 -13.39 12.99
N TYR A 427 7.51 -12.40 12.44
CA TYR A 427 8.92 -12.15 12.72
C TYR A 427 9.12 -10.79 13.40
N PRO A 428 10.14 -10.64 14.27
CA PRO A 428 10.46 -9.35 14.86
C PRO A 428 10.87 -8.35 13.77
N LEU A 429 10.20 -7.19 13.77
CA LEU A 429 10.53 -6.06 12.92
C LEU A 429 11.69 -5.29 13.53
N VAL A 430 12.72 -5.05 12.72
CA VAL A 430 13.90 -4.28 13.11
C VAL A 430 13.86 -2.95 12.37
N PRO A 431 13.80 -1.81 13.08
CA PRO A 431 13.88 -0.49 12.49
C PRO A 431 15.16 -0.29 11.68
N THR A 432 15.06 0.50 10.61
CA THR A 432 16.24 0.95 9.85
C THR A 432 16.99 2.03 10.62
N GLY A 433 18.21 2.36 10.16
CA GLY A 433 18.99 3.49 10.66
C GLY A 433 18.16 4.77 10.68
N TRP A 434 17.48 5.06 9.57
CA TRP A 434 16.59 6.22 9.46
C TRP A 434 15.50 6.23 10.53
N ALA A 435 14.74 5.15 10.69
CA ALA A 435 13.59 5.15 11.59
C ALA A 435 13.97 5.25 13.08
N GLY A 436 15.12 4.71 13.51
CA GLY A 436 15.54 4.87 14.90
C GLY A 436 16.26 6.20 15.19
N GLU A 437 16.56 7.01 14.16
CA GLU A 437 17.23 8.32 14.32
C GLU A 437 16.33 9.50 13.96
N ILE A 438 15.17 9.28 13.33
CA ILE A 438 14.29 10.40 12.96
C ILE A 438 13.74 11.13 14.21
N PRO A 439 13.64 12.47 14.18
CA PRO A 439 13.05 13.25 15.27
C PRO A 439 11.59 12.92 15.60
N ALA A 440 10.90 12.18 14.72
CA ALA A 440 9.55 11.72 14.97
C ALA A 440 9.47 10.57 15.98
N LEU A 441 10.57 9.84 16.25
CA LEU A 441 10.59 8.80 17.28
C LEU A 441 10.35 9.42 18.66
N GLN A 442 9.44 8.82 19.44
CA GLN A 442 9.12 9.27 20.80
C GLN A 442 9.98 8.51 21.82
N ASP A 443 10.87 9.23 22.50
CA ASP A 443 11.81 8.65 23.49
C ASP A 443 11.13 8.10 24.74
N ASP A 444 9.95 8.61 25.08
CA ASP A 444 9.23 8.36 26.32
C ASP A 444 7.96 7.54 26.13
N TYR A 445 7.75 6.91 24.98
CA TYR A 445 6.51 6.16 24.71
C TYR A 445 6.17 5.13 25.81
N PRO A 446 7.10 4.33 26.35
CA PRO A 446 6.77 3.40 27.44
C PRO A 446 6.21 4.07 28.72
N SER A 447 6.42 5.37 28.90
CA SER A 447 5.94 6.10 30.07
C SER A 447 4.42 6.23 30.13
N VAL A 448 3.70 6.03 29.01
CA VAL A 448 2.22 6.08 28.99
C VAL A 448 1.57 5.04 29.92
N TRP A 449 2.30 3.97 30.27
CA TRP A 449 1.83 2.93 31.19
C TRP A 449 2.31 3.11 32.64
N HIS A 450 3.14 4.12 32.95
CA HIS A 450 3.67 4.33 34.30
C HIS A 450 2.61 4.73 35.33
N SER A 451 1.50 5.32 34.89
CA SER A 451 0.38 5.73 35.74
C SER A 451 -0.57 4.58 36.11
N LEU A 452 -0.35 3.35 35.64
CA LEU A 452 -1.17 2.21 36.01
C LEU A 452 -1.01 1.83 37.49
N GLU A 453 -2.13 1.77 38.21
CA GLU A 453 -2.15 1.55 39.66
C GLU A 453 -2.58 0.12 40.05
N ARG A 454 -2.27 -0.25 41.30
CA ARG A 454 -2.73 -1.52 41.89
C ARG A 454 -4.12 -1.33 42.51
N HIS A 455 -5.14 -1.92 41.88
CA HIS A 455 -6.54 -1.88 42.39
C HIS A 455 -6.98 -3.12 43.18
N PHE A 456 -6.14 -4.14 43.33
CA PHE A 456 -6.51 -5.39 44.01
C PHE A 456 -6.71 -5.19 45.53
N ASP A 457 -7.91 -5.41 46.04
CA ASP A 457 -8.22 -5.41 47.47
C ASP A 457 -8.58 -6.84 47.94
N PRO A 458 -7.67 -7.56 48.64
CA PRO A 458 -7.95 -8.93 49.08
C PRO A 458 -9.00 -8.94 50.20
N PRO A 459 -9.93 -9.92 50.22
CA PRO A 459 -10.87 -10.05 51.34
C PRO A 459 -10.13 -10.17 52.67
N THR A 460 -10.49 -9.35 53.65
CA THR A 460 -10.06 -9.54 55.04
C THR A 460 -10.82 -10.74 55.61
N GLY A 461 -10.08 -11.78 55.97
CA GLY A 461 -10.63 -13.05 56.49
C GLY A 461 -11.21 -12.97 57.89
#